data_AF-A0A661ZHU9-F1
#
_entry.id   AF-A0A661ZHU9-F1
#
_cell.length_a   1.000
_cell.length_b   1.000
_cell.length_c   1.000
_cell.angle_alpha   90.00
_cell.angle_beta   90.00
_cell.angle_gamma   90.00
#
_symmetry.space_group_name_H-M   'P 1'
#
loop_
_entity.id
_entity.type
_entity.pdbx_description
1 polymer ?
#
loop_
_entity_poly.entity_id
_entity_poly.type
_entity_poly.pdbx_seq_one_letter_code
_entity_poly.pdbx_strand_id
1 'polypeptide(L)'
;MNEIVIIAGVLGLALGFFAGYFLKLKAMHKKAAEIVKEAENEAEVIKKEKILQAKEKFLQLKEMHENVISEKNAKIAEAENRVKQKENSLNIRKEEFKSKLKEFEISKQEIGAIRENLTKQLEIVDKKDEELEKIKRQHIEKLENISGLSVDEAKSELIKSLKAEAKTEAMAHINDIIEEAKLTANKEAKKIVVKTIQRIGTESAIENAVTVFHIDSDDMKGRIIGREGRNIRALEAA
;
A
#
# COMPACT_ATOMS: atom_id res chain seq x y z
N MET A 1 -58.08 -125.92 71.50
CA MET A 1 -56.91 -125.05 71.81
C MET A 1 -56.20 -124.53 70.56
N ASN A 2 -56.06 -125.32 69.48
CA ASN A 2 -55.32 -124.89 68.27
C ASN A 2 -56.03 -123.79 67.43
N GLU A 3 -57.36 -123.77 67.35
CA GLU A 3 -58.09 -122.76 66.53
C GLU A 3 -57.97 -121.33 67.08
N ILE A 4 -57.97 -121.16 68.41
CA ILE A 4 -57.86 -119.85 69.06
C ILE A 4 -56.48 -119.23 68.81
N VAL A 5 -55.41 -120.04 68.78
CA VAL A 5 -54.04 -119.59 68.51
C VAL A 5 -53.89 -119.12 67.06
N ILE A 6 -54.52 -119.83 66.11
CA ILE A 6 -54.52 -119.44 64.70
C ILE A 6 -55.28 -118.12 64.49
N ILE A 7 -56.46 -117.96 65.10
CA ILE A 7 -57.25 -116.72 65.01
C ILE A 7 -56.50 -115.54 65.65
N ALA A 8 -55.86 -115.73 66.80
CA ALA A 8 -55.05 -114.71 67.45
C ALA A 8 -53.82 -114.31 66.59
N GLY A 9 -53.17 -115.27 65.93
CA GLY A 9 -52.05 -115.01 65.01
C GLY A 9 -52.47 -114.20 63.78
N VAL A 10 -53.62 -114.55 63.18
CA VAL A 10 -54.17 -113.81 62.02
C VAL A 10 -54.61 -112.41 62.42
N LEU A 11 -55.25 -112.24 63.59
CA LEU A 11 -55.62 -110.92 64.12
C LEU A 11 -54.39 -110.06 64.44
N GLY A 12 -53.33 -110.65 65.00
CA GLY A 12 -52.06 -109.96 65.26
C GLY A 12 -51.38 -109.50 63.98
N LEU A 13 -51.36 -110.33 62.93
CA LEU A 13 -50.83 -109.97 61.62
C LEU A 13 -51.68 -108.88 60.94
N ALA A 14 -53.02 -108.98 61.02
CA ALA A 14 -53.91 -107.96 60.48
C ALA A 14 -53.72 -106.61 61.19
N LEU A 15 -53.68 -106.60 62.53
CA LEU A 15 -53.42 -105.39 63.32
C LEU A 15 -52.03 -104.80 63.04
N GLY A 16 -50.99 -105.65 62.94
CA GLY A 16 -49.65 -105.22 62.58
C GLY A 16 -49.57 -104.62 61.17
N PHE A 17 -50.27 -105.22 60.20
CA PHE A 17 -50.37 -104.69 58.84
C PHE A 17 -51.10 -103.35 58.80
N PHE A 18 -52.25 -103.23 59.49
CA PHE A 18 -53.00 -101.97 59.55
C PHE A 18 -52.22 -100.86 60.27
N ALA A 19 -51.55 -101.16 61.39
CA ALA A 19 -50.72 -100.20 62.11
C ALA A 19 -49.51 -99.77 61.28
N GLY A 20 -48.82 -100.72 60.63
CA GLY A 20 -47.70 -100.43 59.73
C GLY A 20 -48.13 -99.60 58.51
N TYR A 21 -49.28 -99.92 57.92
CA TYR A 21 -49.86 -99.17 56.80
C TYR A 21 -50.23 -97.74 57.21
N PHE A 22 -50.85 -97.56 58.39
CA PHE A 22 -51.21 -96.24 58.92
C PHE A 22 -49.97 -95.38 59.23
N LEU A 23 -48.93 -95.95 59.84
CA LEU A 23 -47.66 -95.27 60.09
C LEU A 23 -46.96 -94.89 58.77
N LYS A 24 -46.97 -95.78 57.78
CA LYS A 24 -46.41 -95.52 56.44
C LYS A 24 -47.19 -94.39 55.74
N LEU A 25 -48.52 -94.40 55.78
CA LEU A 25 -49.36 -93.32 55.24
C LEU A 25 -49.08 -91.98 55.91
N LYS A 26 -48.98 -91.95 57.25
CA LYS A 26 -48.69 -90.72 57.99
C LYS A 26 -47.30 -90.18 57.67
N ALA A 27 -46.30 -91.05 57.54
CA ALA A 27 -44.95 -90.68 57.12
C ALA A 27 -44.90 -90.16 55.67
N MET A 28 -45.64 -90.78 54.75
CA MET A 28 -45.77 -90.31 53.36
C MET A 28 -46.47 -88.96 53.28
N HIS A 29 -47.56 -88.75 54.04
CA HIS A 29 -48.21 -87.44 54.12
C HIS A 29 -47.31 -86.37 54.70
N LYS A 30 -46.54 -86.68 55.75
CA LYS A 30 -45.58 -85.72 56.32
C LYS A 30 -44.49 -85.35 55.32
N LYS A 31 -43.91 -86.35 54.63
CA LYS A 31 -42.91 -86.10 53.57
C LYS A 31 -43.50 -85.30 52.40
N ALA A 32 -44.72 -85.60 51.97
CA ALA A 32 -45.39 -84.83 50.92
C ALA A 32 -45.63 -83.38 51.35
N ALA A 33 -46.07 -83.15 52.59
CA ALA A 33 -46.26 -81.81 53.13
C ALA A 33 -44.94 -81.05 53.29
N GLU A 34 -43.85 -81.74 53.65
CA GLU A 34 -42.51 -81.15 53.75
C GLU A 34 -41.97 -80.75 52.37
N ILE A 35 -42.12 -81.60 51.35
CA ILE A 35 -41.76 -81.28 49.96
C ILE A 35 -42.56 -80.09 49.43
N VAL A 36 -43.88 -80.04 49.69
CA VAL A 36 -44.71 -78.89 49.27
C VAL A 36 -44.25 -77.61 49.95
N LYS A 37 -43.97 -77.66 51.26
CA LYS A 37 -43.48 -76.51 52.02
C LYS A 37 -42.10 -76.04 51.53
N GLU A 38 -41.20 -76.96 51.19
CA GLU A 38 -39.90 -76.64 50.62
C GLU A 38 -40.05 -75.98 49.24
N ALA A 39 -40.90 -76.54 48.37
CA ALA A 39 -41.21 -75.97 47.07
C ALA A 39 -41.86 -74.57 47.18
N GLU A 40 -42.72 -74.33 48.16
CA GLU A 40 -43.31 -73.01 48.43
C GLU A 40 -42.25 -71.99 48.87
N ASN A 41 -41.33 -72.38 49.76
CA ASN A 41 -40.24 -71.51 50.19
C ASN A 41 -39.28 -71.19 49.03
N GLU A 42 -38.91 -72.18 48.23
CA GLU A 42 -38.08 -71.98 47.03
C GLU A 42 -38.78 -71.07 46.03
N ALA A 43 -40.08 -71.26 45.79
CA ALA A 43 -40.87 -70.39 44.93
C ALA A 43 -40.92 -68.94 45.47
N GLU A 44 -41.03 -68.74 46.78
CA GLU A 44 -40.99 -67.41 47.39
C GLU A 44 -39.61 -66.73 47.23
N VAL A 45 -38.53 -67.49 47.40
CA VAL A 45 -37.15 -67.01 47.18
C VAL A 45 -36.95 -66.63 45.72
N ILE A 46 -37.31 -67.50 44.78
CA ILE A 46 -37.21 -67.23 43.34
C ILE A 46 -38.04 -66.00 42.97
N LYS A 47 -39.26 -65.87 43.51
CA LYS A 47 -40.12 -64.69 43.28
C LYS A 47 -39.44 -63.42 43.77
N LYS A 48 -38.88 -63.41 44.99
CA LYS A 48 -38.16 -62.25 45.54
C LYS A 48 -36.92 -61.92 44.72
N GLU A 49 -36.14 -62.92 44.32
CA GLU A 49 -34.95 -62.75 43.49
C GLU A 49 -35.29 -62.16 42.11
N LYS A 50 -36.34 -62.67 41.45
CA LYS A 50 -36.80 -62.13 40.17
C LYS A 50 -37.32 -60.71 40.27
N ILE A 51 -38.03 -60.38 41.35
CA ILE A 51 -38.46 -59.00 41.62
C ILE A 51 -37.25 -58.09 41.84
N LEU A 52 -36.23 -58.56 42.57
CA LEU A 52 -35.00 -57.79 42.79
C LEU A 52 -34.23 -57.56 41.48
N GLN A 53 -34.03 -58.62 40.68
CA GLN A 53 -33.42 -58.53 39.36
C GLN A 53 -34.18 -57.58 38.43
N ALA A 54 -35.52 -57.60 38.47
CA ALA A 54 -36.35 -56.66 37.70
C ALA A 54 -36.17 -55.21 38.17
N LYS A 55 -36.11 -54.98 39.49
CA LYS A 55 -35.84 -53.65 40.06
C LYS A 55 -34.45 -53.14 39.69
N GLU A 56 -33.43 -53.99 39.76
CA GLU A 56 -32.06 -53.64 39.40
C GLU A 56 -31.96 -53.27 37.92
N LYS A 57 -32.52 -54.10 37.02
CA LYS A 57 -32.60 -53.77 35.59
C LYS A 57 -33.38 -52.51 35.32
N PHE A 58 -34.47 -52.27 36.05
CA PHE A 58 -35.25 -51.03 35.91
C PHE A 58 -34.44 -49.81 36.31
N LEU A 59 -33.69 -49.86 37.42
CA LEU A 59 -32.82 -48.77 37.85
C LEU A 59 -31.69 -48.52 36.85
N GLN A 60 -31.05 -49.58 36.35
CA GLN A 60 -30.01 -49.48 35.31
C GLN A 60 -30.56 -48.86 34.02
N LEU A 61 -31.72 -49.31 33.56
CA LEU A 61 -32.39 -48.74 32.37
C LEU A 61 -32.76 -47.27 32.58
N LYS A 62 -33.24 -46.92 33.78
CA LYS A 62 -33.56 -45.54 34.13
C LYS A 62 -32.31 -44.66 34.13
N GLU A 63 -31.23 -45.10 34.73
CA GLU A 63 -29.96 -44.37 34.76
C GLU A 63 -29.38 -44.18 33.35
N MET A 64 -29.37 -45.24 32.53
CA MET A 64 -28.97 -45.13 31.12
C MET A 64 -29.83 -44.13 30.36
N HIS A 65 -31.14 -44.12 30.60
CA HIS A 65 -32.06 -43.19 29.96
C HIS A 65 -31.81 -41.74 30.41
N GLU A 66 -31.60 -41.50 31.70
CA GLU A 66 -31.26 -40.18 32.24
C GLU A 66 -29.94 -39.66 31.66
N ASN A 67 -28.93 -40.52 31.53
CA ASN A 67 -27.65 -40.17 30.90
C ASN A 67 -27.82 -39.81 29.42
N VAL A 68 -28.60 -40.59 28.65
CA VAL A 68 -28.90 -40.29 27.25
C VAL A 68 -29.67 -38.98 27.10
N ILE A 69 -30.65 -38.71 27.97
CA ILE A 69 -31.38 -37.44 27.99
C ILE A 69 -30.43 -36.28 28.30
N SER A 70 -29.58 -36.42 29.31
CA SER A 70 -28.61 -35.40 29.70
C SER A 70 -27.64 -35.07 28.56
N GLU A 71 -27.07 -36.09 27.92
CA GLU A 71 -26.18 -35.92 26.76
C GLU A 71 -26.90 -35.26 25.58
N LYS A 72 -28.14 -35.68 25.30
CA LYS A 72 -28.95 -35.09 24.23
C LYS A 72 -29.27 -33.62 24.51
N ASN A 73 -29.65 -33.29 25.74
CA ASN A 73 -29.91 -31.92 26.16
C ASN A 73 -28.66 -31.04 26.07
N ALA A 74 -27.49 -31.58 26.46
CA ALA A 74 -26.21 -30.88 26.30
C ALA A 74 -25.90 -30.58 24.83
N LYS A 75 -26.07 -31.56 23.93
CA LYS A 75 -25.88 -31.38 22.48
C LYS A 75 -26.86 -30.37 21.88
N ILE A 76 -28.13 -30.39 22.33
CA ILE A 76 -29.14 -29.41 21.90
C ILE A 76 -28.74 -28.01 22.37
N ALA A 77 -28.37 -27.84 23.64
CA ALA A 77 -27.95 -26.54 24.17
C ALA A 77 -26.71 -25.99 23.47
N GLU A 78 -25.74 -26.85 23.11
CA GLU A 78 -24.58 -26.45 22.32
C GLU A 78 -24.97 -26.00 20.91
N ALA A 79 -25.85 -26.76 20.23
CA ALA A 79 -26.36 -26.42 18.91
C ALA A 79 -27.14 -25.09 18.92
N GLU A 80 -28.00 -24.88 19.91
CA GLU A 80 -28.76 -23.64 20.10
C GLU A 80 -27.83 -22.44 20.34
N ASN A 81 -26.82 -22.59 21.20
CA ASN A 81 -25.82 -21.53 21.42
C ASN A 81 -25.05 -21.20 20.14
N ARG A 82 -24.67 -22.21 19.35
CA ARG A 82 -24.00 -22.01 18.07
C ARG A 82 -24.89 -21.31 17.05
N VAL A 83 -26.19 -21.64 17.00
CA VAL A 83 -27.17 -20.96 16.14
C VAL A 83 -27.32 -19.51 16.58
N LYS A 84 -27.52 -19.25 17.87
CA LYS A 84 -27.66 -17.90 18.43
C LYS A 84 -26.44 -17.02 18.16
N GLN A 85 -25.22 -17.58 18.28
CA GLN A 85 -23.99 -16.86 17.93
C GLN A 85 -23.94 -16.50 16.45
N LYS A 86 -24.34 -17.42 15.55
CA LYS A 86 -24.42 -17.15 14.11
C LYS A 86 -25.47 -16.09 13.80
N GLU A 87 -26.65 -16.15 14.42
CA GLU A 87 -27.70 -15.14 14.25
C GLU A 87 -27.22 -13.75 14.69
N ASN A 88 -26.55 -13.64 15.84
CA ASN A 88 -25.99 -12.37 16.30
C ASN A 88 -24.94 -11.83 15.31
N SER A 89 -24.04 -12.69 14.83
CA SER A 89 -23.04 -12.31 13.82
C SER A 89 -23.69 -11.86 12.51
N LEU A 90 -24.71 -12.57 12.04
CA LEU A 90 -25.47 -12.20 10.84
C LEU A 90 -26.21 -10.87 11.01
N ASN A 91 -26.79 -10.62 12.19
CA ASN A 91 -27.47 -9.36 12.50
C ASN A 91 -26.50 -8.18 12.50
N ILE A 92 -25.32 -8.33 13.11
CA ILE A 92 -24.26 -7.30 13.07
C ILE A 92 -23.87 -7.02 11.61
N ARG A 93 -23.58 -8.07 10.83
CA ARG A 93 -23.18 -7.92 9.42
C ARG A 93 -24.28 -7.28 8.57
N LYS A 94 -25.56 -7.56 8.87
CA LYS A 94 -26.71 -6.96 8.20
C LYS A 94 -26.81 -5.45 8.48
N GLU A 95 -26.61 -5.03 9.73
CA GLU A 95 -26.61 -3.60 10.09
C GLU A 95 -25.39 -2.86 9.51
N GLU A 96 -24.21 -3.49 9.47
CA GLU A 96 -23.04 -2.95 8.76
C GLU A 96 -23.32 -2.77 7.27
N PHE A 97 -23.91 -3.78 6.62
CA PHE A 97 -24.25 -3.72 5.21
C PHE A 97 -25.29 -2.64 4.91
N LYS A 98 -26.30 -2.50 5.78
CA LYS A 98 -27.31 -1.44 5.69
C LYS A 98 -26.70 -0.05 5.85
N SER A 99 -25.74 0.12 6.75
CA SER A 99 -25.01 1.38 6.93
C SER A 99 -24.19 1.72 5.68
N LYS A 100 -23.47 0.74 5.11
CA LYS A 100 -22.71 0.91 3.86
C LYS A 100 -23.60 1.24 2.66
N LEU A 101 -24.79 0.64 2.57
CA LEU A 101 -25.76 0.96 1.52
C LEU A 101 -26.22 2.41 1.61
N LYS A 102 -26.52 2.90 2.83
CA LYS A 102 -26.89 4.31 3.04
C LYS A 102 -25.76 5.25 2.64
N GLU A 103 -24.53 4.97 3.05
CA GLU A 103 -23.35 5.75 2.67
C GLU A 103 -23.15 5.77 1.15
N PHE A 104 -23.31 4.62 0.49
CA PHE A 104 -23.24 4.52 -0.96
C PHE A 104 -24.34 5.32 -1.67
N GLU A 105 -25.58 5.29 -1.16
CA GLU A 105 -26.69 6.09 -1.69
C GLU A 105 -26.43 7.59 -1.56
N ILE A 106 -25.91 8.04 -0.42
CA ILE A 106 -25.52 9.44 -0.19
C ILE A 106 -24.42 9.84 -1.17
N SER A 107 -23.34 9.06 -1.27
CA SER A 107 -22.25 9.33 -2.19
C SER A 107 -22.72 9.37 -3.66
N LYS A 108 -23.65 8.48 -4.04
CA LYS A 108 -24.24 8.48 -5.38
C LYS A 108 -25.05 9.76 -5.64
N GLN A 109 -25.81 10.24 -4.65
CA GLN A 109 -26.53 11.51 -4.75
C GLN A 109 -25.59 12.71 -4.87
N GLU A 110 -24.53 12.76 -4.06
CA GLU A 110 -23.50 13.81 -4.13
C GLU A 110 -22.81 13.83 -5.50
N ILE A 111 -22.39 12.67 -6.02
CA ILE A 111 -21.81 12.56 -7.35
C ILE A 111 -22.81 13.02 -8.43
N GLY A 112 -24.10 12.68 -8.27
CA GLY A 112 -25.16 13.16 -9.15
C GLY A 112 -25.27 14.68 -9.17
N ALA A 113 -25.28 15.31 -7.99
CA ALA A 113 -25.35 16.76 -7.85
C ALA A 113 -24.10 17.46 -8.42
N ILE A 114 -22.91 16.91 -8.19
CA ILE A 114 -21.65 17.43 -8.75
C ILE A 114 -21.69 17.35 -10.28
N ARG A 115 -22.14 16.24 -10.85
CA ARG A 115 -22.27 16.08 -12.31
C ARG A 115 -23.25 17.09 -12.91
N GLU A 116 -24.39 17.31 -12.26
CA GLU A 116 -25.36 18.30 -12.72
C GLU A 116 -24.78 19.72 -12.66
N ASN A 117 -24.08 20.06 -11.57
CA ASN A 117 -23.42 21.36 -11.43
C ASN A 117 -22.34 21.56 -12.50
N LEU A 118 -21.50 20.55 -12.72
CA LEU A 118 -20.46 20.58 -13.75
C LEU A 118 -21.06 20.75 -15.15
N THR A 119 -22.15 20.07 -15.44
CA THR A 119 -22.85 20.20 -16.73
C THR A 119 -23.34 21.63 -16.94
N LYS A 120 -23.96 22.24 -15.91
CA LYS A 120 -24.38 23.65 -15.94
C LYS A 120 -23.20 24.61 -16.13
N GLN A 121 -22.07 24.35 -15.48
CA GLN A 121 -20.87 25.17 -15.64
C GLN A 121 -20.31 25.08 -17.06
N LEU A 122 -20.25 23.87 -17.63
CA LEU A 122 -19.82 23.67 -19.02
C LEU A 122 -20.73 24.42 -20.00
N GLU A 123 -22.05 24.33 -19.85
CA GLU A 123 -22.99 25.10 -20.69
C GLU A 123 -22.79 26.62 -20.59
N ILE A 124 -22.43 27.13 -19.41
CA ILE A 124 -22.13 28.57 -19.23
C ILE A 124 -20.82 28.93 -19.93
N VAL A 125 -19.80 28.07 -19.83
CA VAL A 125 -18.51 28.28 -20.51
C VAL A 125 -18.69 28.27 -22.01
N ASP A 126 -19.39 27.28 -22.56
CA ASP A 126 -19.66 27.17 -23.99
C ASP A 126 -20.38 28.43 -24.53
N LYS A 127 -21.40 28.92 -23.81
CA LYS A 127 -22.10 30.16 -24.18
C LYS A 127 -21.19 31.38 -24.15
N LYS A 128 -20.30 31.47 -23.16
CA LYS A 128 -19.33 32.57 -23.06
C LYS A 128 -18.30 32.51 -24.18
N ASP A 129 -17.85 31.33 -24.56
CA ASP A 129 -16.92 31.13 -25.66
C ASP A 129 -17.57 31.52 -27.01
N GLU A 130 -18.83 31.14 -27.23
CA GLU A 130 -19.60 31.58 -28.39
C GLU A 130 -19.76 33.11 -28.44
N GLU A 131 -20.08 33.74 -27.31
CA GLU A 131 -20.22 35.19 -27.22
C GLU A 131 -18.86 35.90 -27.43
N LEU A 132 -17.78 35.36 -26.86
CA LEU A 132 -16.42 35.87 -27.03
C LEU A 132 -15.99 35.83 -28.49
N GLU A 133 -16.19 34.70 -29.17
CA GLU A 133 -15.86 34.58 -30.59
C GLU A 133 -16.70 35.52 -31.46
N LYS A 134 -17.98 35.75 -31.10
CA LYS A 134 -18.82 36.74 -31.78
C LYS A 134 -18.29 38.17 -31.58
N ILE A 135 -17.96 38.55 -30.33
CA ILE A 135 -17.42 39.88 -30.02
C ILE A 135 -16.08 40.11 -30.72
N LYS A 136 -15.22 39.09 -30.72
CA LYS A 136 -13.92 39.10 -31.39
C LYS A 136 -14.10 39.29 -32.89
N ARG A 137 -15.02 38.57 -33.54
CA ARG A 137 -15.33 38.78 -34.96
C ARG A 137 -15.84 40.19 -35.23
N GLN A 138 -16.73 40.72 -34.39
CA GLN A 138 -17.20 42.10 -34.52
C GLN A 138 -16.09 43.14 -34.33
N HIS A 139 -15.14 42.90 -33.42
CA HIS A 139 -13.99 43.77 -33.24
C HIS A 139 -13.06 43.74 -34.45
N ILE A 140 -12.81 42.56 -35.02
CA ILE A 140 -12.03 42.41 -36.24
C ILE A 140 -12.71 43.18 -37.38
N GLU A 141 -14.01 42.96 -37.64
CA GLU A 141 -14.75 43.68 -38.69
C GLU A 141 -14.71 45.21 -38.48
N LYS A 142 -14.85 45.69 -37.24
CA LYS A 142 -14.76 47.13 -36.94
C LYS A 142 -13.36 47.68 -37.17
N LEU A 143 -12.32 46.95 -36.77
CA LEU A 143 -10.92 47.34 -37.00
C LEU A 143 -10.59 47.35 -38.48
N GLU A 144 -11.07 46.38 -39.26
CA GLU A 144 -10.93 46.36 -40.73
C GLU A 144 -11.61 47.58 -41.35
N ASN A 145 -12.84 47.91 -40.94
CA ASN A 145 -13.55 49.09 -41.42
C ASN A 145 -12.87 50.42 -41.05
N ILE A 146 -12.33 50.55 -39.83
CA ILE A 146 -11.66 51.78 -39.37
C ILE A 146 -10.30 51.95 -40.04
N SER A 147 -9.53 50.86 -40.17
CA SER A 147 -8.20 50.89 -40.79
C SER A 147 -8.25 50.95 -42.31
N GLY A 148 -9.40 50.62 -42.92
CA GLY A 148 -9.56 50.54 -44.37
C GLY A 148 -8.72 49.43 -45.02
N LEU A 149 -8.16 48.54 -44.21
CA LEU A 149 -7.28 47.44 -44.58
C LEU A 149 -7.86 46.15 -44.02
N SER A 150 -7.85 45.08 -44.81
CA SER A 150 -8.15 43.74 -44.30
C SER A 150 -7.08 43.28 -43.31
N VAL A 151 -7.41 42.31 -42.43
CA VAL A 151 -6.43 41.74 -41.48
C VAL A 151 -5.14 41.26 -42.16
N ASP A 152 -5.26 40.64 -43.34
CA ASP A 152 -4.11 40.15 -44.10
C ASP A 152 -3.27 41.29 -44.69
N GLU A 153 -3.91 42.37 -45.14
CA GLU A 153 -3.22 43.57 -45.62
C GLU A 153 -2.50 44.29 -44.47
N ALA A 154 -3.17 44.48 -43.33
CA ALA A 154 -2.56 45.08 -42.14
C ALA A 154 -1.38 44.26 -41.61
N LYS A 155 -1.48 42.93 -41.64
CA LYS A 155 -0.37 42.03 -41.27
C LYS A 155 0.79 42.13 -42.25
N SER A 156 0.51 42.22 -43.55
CA SER A 156 1.52 42.41 -44.59
C SER A 156 2.24 43.76 -44.44
N GLU A 157 1.49 44.83 -44.22
CA GLU A 157 1.98 46.20 -43.96
C GLU A 157 2.89 46.23 -42.73
N LEU A 158 2.44 45.63 -41.61
CA LEU A 158 3.20 45.55 -40.37
C LEU A 158 4.52 44.77 -40.55
N ILE A 159 4.47 43.62 -41.22
CA ILE A 159 5.68 42.83 -41.53
C ILE A 159 6.63 43.63 -42.41
N LYS A 160 6.10 44.39 -43.39
CA LYS A 160 6.90 45.24 -44.28
C LYS A 160 7.55 46.40 -43.51
N SER A 161 6.81 47.03 -42.60
CA SER A 161 7.33 48.09 -41.72
C SER A 161 8.43 47.56 -40.80
N LEU A 162 8.19 46.44 -40.11
CA LEU A 162 9.19 45.80 -39.25
C LEU A 162 10.46 45.41 -40.01
N LYS A 163 10.32 44.91 -41.25
CA LYS A 163 11.48 44.61 -42.10
C LYS A 163 12.26 45.88 -42.50
N ALA A 164 11.56 46.98 -42.79
CA ALA A 164 12.19 48.24 -43.14
C ALA A 164 12.91 48.88 -41.93
N GLU A 165 12.29 48.82 -40.76
CA GLU A 165 12.86 49.29 -39.50
C GLU A 165 14.10 48.47 -39.12
N ALA A 166 14.00 47.14 -39.11
CA ALA A 166 15.12 46.25 -38.84
C ALA A 166 16.29 46.47 -39.83
N LYS A 167 16.00 46.73 -41.11
CA LYS A 167 17.02 47.08 -42.11
C LYS A 167 17.69 48.42 -41.80
N THR A 168 16.91 49.41 -41.34
CA THR A 168 17.42 50.74 -41.00
C THR A 168 18.32 50.69 -39.77
N GLU A 169 17.91 49.98 -38.71
CA GLU A 169 18.74 49.75 -37.53
C GLU A 169 20.02 48.98 -37.87
N ALA A 170 19.90 47.93 -38.70
CA ALA A 170 21.08 47.18 -39.14
C ALA A 170 22.07 48.06 -39.91
N MET A 171 21.59 48.96 -40.76
CA MET A 171 22.45 49.90 -41.51
C MET A 171 23.12 50.93 -40.59
N ALA A 172 22.41 51.44 -39.57
CA ALA A 172 22.99 52.32 -38.56
C ALA A 172 24.11 51.59 -37.80
N HIS A 173 23.84 50.38 -37.34
CA HIS A 173 24.83 49.56 -36.63
C HIS A 173 26.05 49.22 -37.51
N ILE A 174 25.86 48.99 -38.82
CA ILE A 174 26.98 48.78 -39.76
C ILE A 174 27.84 50.04 -39.88
N ASN A 175 27.23 51.22 -39.98
CA ASN A 175 27.96 52.48 -40.06
C ASN A 175 28.78 52.74 -38.78
N ASP A 176 28.20 52.48 -37.61
CA ASP A 176 28.90 52.61 -36.32
C ASP A 176 30.12 51.69 -36.26
N ILE A 177 29.98 50.42 -36.69
CA ILE A 177 31.10 49.47 -36.78
C ILE A 177 32.18 49.98 -37.73
N ILE A 178 31.82 50.53 -38.89
CA ILE A 178 32.78 51.06 -39.87
C ILE A 178 33.52 52.28 -39.29
N GLU A 179 32.83 53.15 -38.56
CA GLU A 179 33.43 54.32 -37.93
C GLU A 179 34.39 53.90 -36.80
N GLU A 180 33.98 52.97 -35.95
CA GLU A 180 34.85 52.39 -34.90
C GLU A 180 36.07 51.70 -35.51
N ALA A 181 35.88 50.94 -36.59
CA ALA A 181 36.98 50.29 -37.31
C ALA A 181 37.97 51.32 -37.89
N LYS A 182 37.48 52.43 -38.45
CA LYS A 182 38.33 53.53 -38.95
C LYS A 182 39.09 54.22 -37.83
N LEU A 183 38.45 54.48 -36.69
CA LEU A 183 39.09 55.08 -35.51
C LEU A 183 40.18 54.16 -34.95
N THR A 184 39.87 52.87 -34.82
CA THR A 184 40.81 51.85 -34.35
C THR A 184 41.99 51.70 -35.31
N ALA A 185 41.74 51.64 -36.63
CA ALA A 185 42.77 51.57 -37.64
C ALA A 185 43.69 52.80 -37.60
N ASN A 186 43.13 54.01 -37.46
CA ASN A 186 43.92 55.24 -37.32
C ASN A 186 44.78 55.24 -36.05
N LYS A 187 44.24 54.75 -34.93
CA LYS A 187 44.97 54.66 -33.66
C LYS A 187 46.13 53.67 -33.78
N GLU A 188 45.91 52.51 -34.38
CA GLU A 188 46.97 51.52 -34.58
C GLU A 188 48.00 51.97 -35.63
N ALA A 189 47.59 52.63 -36.71
CA ALA A 189 48.51 53.23 -37.67
C ALA A 189 49.46 54.24 -36.99
N LYS A 190 48.93 55.15 -36.16
CA LYS A 190 49.75 56.08 -35.37
C LYS A 190 50.71 55.35 -34.43
N LYS A 191 50.25 54.29 -33.76
CA LYS A 191 51.08 53.48 -32.87
C LYS A 191 52.22 52.79 -33.61
N ILE A 192 51.96 52.24 -34.80
CA ILE A 192 52.99 51.63 -35.67
C ILE A 192 54.02 52.67 -36.08
N VAL A 193 53.60 53.86 -36.50
CA VAL A 193 54.52 54.96 -36.87
C VAL A 193 55.39 55.34 -35.68
N VAL A 194 54.81 55.57 -34.50
CA VAL A 194 55.58 55.90 -33.28
C VAL A 194 56.56 54.78 -32.93
N LYS A 195 56.14 53.52 -32.99
CA LYS A 195 57.01 52.36 -32.71
C LYS A 195 58.16 52.25 -33.72
N THR A 196 57.89 52.59 -34.98
CA THR A 196 58.91 52.61 -36.04
C THR A 196 59.92 53.74 -35.80
N ILE A 197 59.45 54.94 -35.43
CA ILE A 197 60.32 56.06 -35.04
C ILE A 197 61.17 55.68 -33.82
N GLN A 198 60.58 55.07 -32.78
CA GLN A 198 61.33 54.63 -31.60
C GLN A 198 62.41 53.60 -31.94
N ARG A 199 62.13 52.70 -32.89
CA ARG A 199 63.07 51.67 -33.34
C ARG A 199 64.23 52.25 -34.17
N ILE A 200 63.93 53.10 -35.14
CA ILE A 200 64.95 53.69 -36.04
C ILE A 200 65.71 54.82 -35.34
N GLY A 201 65.06 55.55 -34.43
CA GLY A 201 65.66 56.69 -33.75
C GLY A 201 66.89 56.32 -32.91
N THR A 202 66.91 55.12 -32.31
CA THR A 202 68.08 54.64 -31.56
C THR A 202 69.22 54.25 -32.49
N GLU A 203 68.96 53.50 -33.56
CA GLU A 203 69.97 53.14 -34.56
C GLU A 203 70.57 54.38 -35.24
N SER A 204 69.74 55.34 -35.65
CA SER A 204 70.19 56.57 -36.32
C SER A 204 70.91 57.55 -35.39
N ALA A 205 70.54 57.60 -34.10
CA ALA A 205 71.27 58.39 -33.10
C ALA A 205 72.66 57.81 -32.85
N ILE A 206 72.80 56.48 -32.81
CA ILE A 206 74.10 55.81 -32.66
C ILE A 206 75.01 56.08 -33.88
N GLU A 207 74.49 55.98 -35.10
CA GLU A 207 75.26 56.29 -36.31
C GLU A 207 75.76 57.74 -36.35
N ASN A 208 74.96 58.71 -35.92
CA ASN A 208 75.35 60.12 -35.96
C ASN A 208 76.16 60.60 -34.75
N ALA A 209 76.08 59.92 -33.59
CA ALA A 209 76.74 60.35 -32.36
C ALA A 209 78.16 59.79 -32.19
N VAL A 210 78.57 58.78 -32.97
CA VAL A 210 79.88 58.16 -32.85
C VAL A 210 80.81 58.66 -33.95
N THR A 211 81.71 59.57 -33.60
CA THR A 211 82.84 59.96 -34.47
C THR A 211 84.11 59.26 -34.01
N VAL A 212 84.67 58.39 -34.85
CA VAL A 212 85.92 57.68 -34.55
C VAL A 212 87.10 58.58 -34.89
N PHE A 213 87.83 59.02 -33.87
CA PHE A 213 89.09 59.76 -34.04
C PHE A 213 90.28 58.79 -33.96
N HIS A 214 91.14 58.78 -34.97
CA HIS A 214 92.35 57.96 -34.98
C HIS A 214 93.48 58.73 -34.27
N ILE A 215 94.16 58.08 -33.32
CA ILE A 215 95.28 58.67 -32.58
C ILE A 215 96.56 57.97 -33.04
N ASP A 216 97.45 58.72 -33.70
CA ASP A 216 98.65 58.18 -34.34
C ASP A 216 99.86 58.03 -33.39
N SER A 217 99.72 58.42 -32.10
CA SER A 217 100.79 58.35 -31.11
C SER A 217 100.34 57.68 -29.81
N ASP A 218 101.00 56.57 -29.45
CA ASP A 218 100.69 55.80 -28.24
C ASP A 218 100.93 56.58 -26.93
N ASP A 219 101.81 57.60 -26.95
CA ASP A 219 102.04 58.47 -25.80
C ASP A 219 100.82 59.35 -25.50
N MET A 220 100.16 59.88 -26.56
CA MET A 220 98.88 60.59 -26.41
C MET A 220 97.77 59.67 -25.91
N LYS A 221 97.73 58.42 -26.41
CA LYS A 221 96.76 57.41 -25.97
C LYS A 221 96.91 57.10 -24.47
N GLY A 222 98.15 56.98 -23.98
CA GLY A 222 98.45 56.80 -22.56
C GLY A 222 97.98 57.96 -21.68
N ARG A 223 98.12 59.20 -22.14
CA ARG A 223 97.65 60.41 -21.42
C ARG A 223 96.13 60.57 -21.39
N ILE A 224 95.45 60.21 -22.48
CA ILE A 224 93.99 60.26 -22.57
C ILE A 224 93.35 59.17 -21.71
N ILE A 225 93.94 57.97 -21.62
CA ILE A 225 93.42 56.87 -20.78
C ILE A 225 93.75 57.08 -19.29
N GLY A 226 95.01 57.43 -18.96
CA GLY A 226 95.48 57.60 -17.59
C GLY A 226 95.70 56.28 -16.81
N ARG A 227 96.42 56.34 -15.68
CA ARG A 227 96.68 55.17 -14.82
C ARG A 227 95.36 54.60 -14.26
N GLU A 228 95.06 53.34 -14.60
CA GLU A 228 93.81 52.60 -14.31
C GLU A 228 92.55 53.12 -15.02
N GLY A 229 92.72 53.86 -16.12
CA GLY A 229 91.60 54.39 -16.91
C GLY A 229 90.88 55.58 -16.26
N ARG A 230 91.52 56.25 -15.29
CA ARG A 230 90.90 57.36 -14.55
C ARG A 230 90.46 58.53 -15.43
N ASN A 231 91.24 58.91 -16.45
CA ASN A 231 90.92 60.05 -17.30
C ASN A 231 89.77 59.75 -18.25
N ILE A 232 89.75 58.56 -18.88
CA ILE A 232 88.66 58.21 -19.80
C ILE A 232 87.32 58.08 -19.07
N ARG A 233 87.30 57.54 -17.84
CA ARG A 233 86.07 57.49 -17.03
C ARG A 233 85.55 58.87 -16.63
N ALA A 234 86.44 59.84 -16.39
CA ALA A 234 86.04 61.21 -16.11
C ALA A 234 85.45 61.92 -17.35
N LEU A 235 85.95 61.56 -18.55
CA LEU A 235 85.40 62.04 -19.83
C LEU A 235 84.10 61.33 -20.24
N GLU A 236 83.90 60.06 -19.87
CA GLU A 236 82.64 59.31 -20.11
C GLU A 236 81.51 59.67 -19.14
N ALA A 237 81.85 60.15 -17.93
CA ALA A 237 80.87 60.53 -16.90
C ALA A 237 80.42 62.00 -16.97
N ALA A 238 80.94 62.78 -17.91
CA ALA A 238 80.59 64.18 -18.19
C ALA A 238 79.68 64.28 -19.42
#